data_AF-A0A662FTG9-F1
#
_entry.id   AF-A0A662FTG9-F1
#
_cell.length_a   1.000
_cell.length_b   1.000
_cell.length_c   1.000
_cell.angle_alpha   90.00
_cell.angle_beta   90.00
_cell.angle_gamma   90.00
#
_symmetry.space_group_name_H-M   'P 1'
#
loop_
_entity.id
_entity.type
_entity.pdbx_description
1 polymer ?
#
loop_
_entity_poly.entity_id
_entity_poly.type
_entity_poly.pdbx_seq_one_letter_code
_entity_poly.pdbx_strand_id
1 'polypeptide(L)'
;ARNTRAYVMSIRDSMYVESAKAIGASDMYIIFRHILPQLTPIIYITLVMRVPGAILLEATLSFLNLGDPSVPSWGRMLYSARYAGAFFRFMWWWIIPPGLAITFLALAFVLLGHALDEILNPKLRVRR
;
A
#
# COMPACT_ATOMS: atom_id res chain seq x y z
N ALA A 1 -14.15 -4.63 -3.22
CA ALA A 1 -14.70 -5.92 -2.71
C ALA A 1 -14.82 -7.04 -3.77
N ARG A 2 -14.72 -6.76 -5.08
CA ARG A 2 -14.84 -7.78 -6.14
C ARG A 2 -13.61 -8.68 -6.30
N ASN A 3 -12.41 -8.10 -6.23
CA ASN A 3 -11.15 -8.82 -6.46
C ASN A 3 -10.87 -9.87 -5.36
N THR A 4 -11.15 -9.55 -4.10
CA THR A 4 -11.02 -10.50 -3.00
C THR A 4 -12.01 -11.66 -3.10
N ARG A 5 -13.25 -11.40 -3.52
CA ARG A 5 -14.28 -12.44 -3.69
C ARG A 5 -13.98 -13.38 -4.88
N ALA A 6 -13.41 -12.84 -5.95
CA ALA A 6 -12.95 -13.62 -7.11
C ALA A 6 -11.76 -14.53 -6.76
N TYR A 7 -10.81 -14.03 -5.96
CA TYR A 7 -9.70 -14.85 -5.45
C TYR A 7 -10.16 -15.95 -4.48
N VAL A 8 -11.11 -15.65 -3.60
CA VAL A 8 -11.70 -16.65 -2.69
C VAL A 8 -12.47 -17.73 -3.45
N MET A 9 -13.21 -17.40 -4.52
CA MET A 9 -13.83 -18.39 -5.39
C MET A 9 -12.80 -19.26 -6.13
N SER A 10 -11.74 -18.65 -6.68
CA SER A 10 -10.67 -19.39 -7.37
C SER A 10 -9.89 -20.35 -6.46
N ILE A 11 -9.75 -20.04 -5.16
CA ILE A 11 -9.07 -20.91 -4.19
C ILE A 11 -10.02 -22.00 -3.67
N ARG A 12 -11.31 -21.67 -3.51
CA ARG A 12 -12.34 -22.64 -3.10
C ARG A 12 -12.56 -23.74 -4.15
N ASP A 13 -12.47 -23.41 -5.44
CA ASP A 13 -12.59 -24.37 -6.54
C ASP A 13 -11.27 -25.10 -6.88
N SER A 14 -10.18 -24.82 -6.16
CA SER A 14 -8.94 -25.57 -6.38
C SER A 14 -9.06 -26.96 -5.75
N MET A 15 -9.00 -28.00 -6.59
CA MET A 15 -9.03 -29.43 -6.21
C MET A 15 -8.06 -29.82 -5.07
N TYR A 16 -7.14 -28.93 -4.70
CA TYR A 16 -6.23 -29.03 -3.57
C TYR A 16 -6.90 -28.98 -2.18
N VAL A 17 -7.96 -28.18 -2.00
CA VAL A 17 -8.66 -28.09 -0.70
C VAL A 17 -9.52 -29.32 -0.47
N GLU A 18 -10.18 -29.83 -1.51
CA GLU A 18 -10.96 -31.07 -1.44
C GLU A 18 -10.07 -32.30 -1.20
N SER A 19 -8.92 -32.40 -1.88
CA SER A 19 -7.96 -33.49 -1.66
C SER A 19 -7.29 -33.44 -0.28
N ALA A 20 -6.98 -32.26 0.25
CA ALA A 20 -6.45 -32.12 1.62
C ALA A 20 -7.49 -32.50 2.70
N LYS A 21 -8.77 -32.21 2.46
CA LYS A 21 -9.87 -32.66 3.35
C LYS A 21 -10.09 -34.17 3.27
N ALA A 22 -9.95 -34.78 2.10
CA ALA A 22 -10.08 -36.23 1.94
C ALA A 22 -9.00 -37.03 2.70
N ILE A 23 -7.86 -36.40 3.03
CA ILE A 23 -6.76 -36.99 3.82
C ILE A 23 -6.96 -36.77 5.35
N GLY A 24 -8.00 -36.05 5.78
CA GLY A 24 -8.31 -35.85 7.20
C GLY A 24 -7.52 -34.72 7.87
N ALA A 25 -6.92 -33.81 7.09
CA ALA A 25 -6.23 -32.65 7.64
C ALA A 25 -7.23 -31.64 8.26
N SER A 26 -6.88 -31.05 9.41
CA SER A 26 -7.72 -30.04 10.05
C SER A 26 -7.79 -28.76 9.19
N ASP A 27 -8.95 -28.09 9.20
CA ASP A 27 -9.16 -26.85 8.45
C ASP A 27 -8.08 -25.79 8.78
N MET A 28 -7.62 -25.75 10.04
CA MET A 28 -6.57 -24.81 10.48
C MET A 28 -5.20 -25.13 9.87
N TYR A 29 -4.85 -26.41 9.74
CA TYR A 29 -3.60 -26.82 9.09
C TYR A 29 -3.61 -26.48 7.60
N ILE A 30 -4.73 -26.70 6.92
CA ILE A 30 -4.89 -26.36 5.49
C ILE A 30 -4.78 -24.85 5.28
N ILE A 31 -5.40 -24.05 6.16
CA ILE A 31 -5.33 -22.59 6.09
C ILE A 31 -3.88 -22.11 6.22
N PHE A 32 -3.16 -22.46 7.29
CA PHE A 32 -1.81 -21.93 7.54
C PHE A 32 -0.73 -22.51 6.62
N ARG A 33 -0.83 -23.78 6.24
CA ARG A 33 0.20 -24.49 5.46
C ARG A 33 0.05 -24.31 3.95
N HIS A 34 -1.18 -24.21 3.46
CA HIS A 34 -1.46 -24.21 2.02
C HIS A 34 -2.08 -22.90 1.53
N ILE A 35 -3.10 -22.38 2.20
CA ILE A 35 -3.82 -21.18 1.74
C ILE A 35 -3.03 -19.89 2.03
N LEU A 36 -2.49 -19.76 3.25
CA LEU A 36 -1.76 -18.58 3.70
C LEU A 36 -0.52 -18.28 2.83
N PRO A 37 0.43 -19.22 2.61
CA PRO A 37 1.59 -18.96 1.75
C PRO A 37 1.24 -18.73 0.28
N GLN A 38 0.06 -19.14 -0.17
CA GLN A 38 -0.40 -18.89 -1.54
C GLN A 38 -1.05 -17.51 -1.68
N LEU A 39 -1.60 -16.97 -0.58
CA LEU A 39 -2.15 -15.61 -0.48
C LEU A 39 -1.10 -14.57 -0.09
N THR A 40 0.03 -14.94 0.52
CA THR A 40 1.07 -13.98 0.93
C THR A 40 1.55 -13.05 -0.20
N PRO A 41 1.77 -13.50 -1.46
CA PRO A 41 2.21 -12.60 -2.52
C PRO A 41 1.14 -11.56 -2.86
N ILE A 42 -0.13 -11.98 -2.91
CA ILE A 42 -1.27 -11.12 -3.25
C ILE A 42 -1.53 -10.08 -2.15
N ILE A 43 -1.43 -10.50 -0.89
CA ILE A 43 -1.58 -9.61 0.27
C ILE A 43 -0.46 -8.57 0.27
N TYR A 44 0.78 -8.99 -0.01
CA TYR A 44 1.94 -8.11 -0.05
C TYR A 44 1.80 -7.04 -1.15
N ILE A 45 1.45 -7.44 -2.37
CA ILE A 45 1.21 -6.50 -3.48
C ILE A 45 0.09 -5.51 -3.14
N THR A 46 -1.02 -6.00 -2.58
CA THR A 46 -2.17 -5.15 -2.22
C THR A 46 -1.82 -4.15 -1.12
N LEU A 47 -0.99 -4.56 -0.15
CA LEU A 47 -0.50 -3.66 0.89
C LEU A 47 0.41 -2.59 0.31
N VAL A 48 1.42 -2.97 -0.48
CA VAL A 48 2.38 -2.01 -1.04
C VAL A 48 1.70 -1.02 -1.98
N MET A 49 0.72 -1.46 -2.79
CA MET A 49 -0.07 -0.58 -3.64
C MET A 49 -0.93 0.43 -2.85
N ARG A 50 -1.29 0.14 -1.60
CA ARG A 50 -2.09 1.03 -0.74
C ARG A 50 -1.26 2.02 0.06
N VAL A 51 0.01 1.72 0.32
CA VAL A 51 0.91 2.56 1.12
C VAL A 51 1.04 3.99 0.55
N PRO A 52 1.27 4.22 -0.76
CA PRO A 52 1.35 5.57 -1.31
C PRO A 52 0.09 6.41 -1.06
N GLY A 53 -1.09 5.80 -1.21
CA GLY A 53 -2.36 6.46 -0.94
C GLY A 53 -2.50 6.85 0.54
N ALA A 54 -2.09 5.97 1.45
CA ALA A 54 -2.10 6.27 2.89
C ALA A 54 -1.14 7.41 3.26
N ILE A 55 0.07 7.43 2.67
CA ILE A 55 1.06 8.51 2.87
C ILE A 55 0.48 9.86 2.41
N LEU A 56 -0.13 9.90 1.22
CA LEU A 56 -0.73 11.13 0.70
C LEU A 56 -1.92 11.60 1.55
N LEU A 57 -2.73 10.66 2.05
CA LEU A 57 -3.84 10.98 2.95
C LEU A 57 -3.33 11.55 4.28
N GLU A 58 -2.34 10.93 4.91
CA GLU A 58 -1.72 11.45 6.14
C GLU A 58 -1.12 12.84 5.92
N ALA A 59 -0.35 13.03 4.85
CA ALA A 59 0.23 14.34 4.51
C ALA A 59 -0.85 15.41 4.29
N THR A 60 -1.96 15.05 3.63
CA THR A 60 -3.11 15.95 3.42
C THR A 60 -3.82 16.29 4.73
N LEU A 61 -4.06 15.30 5.60
CA LEU A 61 -4.65 15.52 6.91
C LEU A 61 -3.76 16.40 7.80
N SER A 62 -2.45 16.12 7.82
CA SER A 62 -1.44 16.94 8.50
C SER A 62 -1.39 18.37 7.96
N PHE A 63 -1.55 18.56 6.64
CA PHE A 63 -1.66 19.89 6.03
C PHE A 63 -2.95 20.63 6.38
N LEU A 64 -4.07 19.90 6.56
CA LEU A 64 -5.34 20.45 7.05
C LEU A 64 -5.35 20.66 8.57
N ASN A 65 -4.23 20.39 9.25
CA ASN A 65 -4.08 20.45 10.71
C ASN A 65 -5.05 19.51 11.46
N LEU A 66 -5.36 18.37 10.83
CA LEU A 66 -6.15 17.26 11.38
C LEU A 66 -5.27 16.10 11.88
N GLY A 67 -3.94 16.22 11.76
CA GLY A 67 -2.96 15.27 12.28
C GLY A 67 -2.52 15.59 13.70
N ASP A 68 -1.72 14.69 14.30
CA ASP A 68 -1.18 14.87 15.65
C ASP A 68 -0.20 16.07 15.72
N PRO A 69 -0.49 17.11 16.52
CA PRO A 69 0.40 18.27 16.65
C PRO A 69 1.66 18.02 17.50
N SER A 70 1.90 16.80 17.97
CA SER A 70 3.17 16.45 18.63
C SER A 70 4.22 15.88 17.64
N VAL A 71 3.78 15.36 16.50
CA VAL A 71 4.67 14.70 15.53
C VAL A 71 5.08 15.68 14.42
N PRO A 72 6.39 15.86 14.17
CA PRO A 72 6.85 16.64 13.02
C PRO A 72 6.66 15.84 11.72
N SER A 73 5.76 16.32 10.85
CA SER A 73 5.52 15.76 9.50
C SER A 73 5.72 16.83 8.41
N TRP A 74 6.07 16.41 7.19
CA TRP A 74 6.20 17.34 6.06
C TRP A 74 4.88 18.02 5.69
N GLY A 75 3.75 17.32 5.86
CA GLY A 75 2.41 17.91 5.71
C GLY A 75 2.18 19.06 6.69
N ARG A 76 2.70 18.93 7.91
CA ARG A 76 2.62 19.99 8.92
C ARG A 76 3.58 21.14 8.66
N MET A 77 4.77 20.88 8.11
CA MET A 77 5.64 21.96 7.62
C MET A 77 4.94 22.83 6.57
N LEU A 78 4.17 22.20 5.67
CA LEU A 78 3.34 22.92 4.70
C LEU A 78 2.20 23.72 5.38
N TYR A 79 1.58 23.18 6.43
CA TYR A 79 0.59 23.91 7.23
C TYR A 79 1.21 25.14 7.90
N SER A 80 2.36 24.99 8.56
CA SER A 80 3.09 26.08 9.21
C SER A 80 3.52 27.14 8.21
N ALA A 81 3.98 26.76 7.01
CA ALA A 81 4.29 27.68 5.93
C ALA A 81 3.05 28.47 5.47
N ARG A 82 1.89 27.80 5.33
CA ARG A 82 0.62 28.46 5.03
C ARG A 82 0.20 29.45 6.12
N TYR A 83 0.25 29.03 7.38
CA TYR A 83 -0.15 29.83 8.55
C TYR A 83 0.76 31.05 8.75
N ALA A 84 2.07 30.90 8.53
CA ALA A 84 3.06 31.98 8.63
C ALA A 84 2.98 33.00 7.47
N GLY A 85 2.04 32.83 6.53
CA GLY A 85 1.89 33.70 5.37
C GLY A 85 3.03 33.56 4.35
N ALA A 86 3.73 32.40 4.31
CA ALA A 86 4.82 32.16 3.37
C ALA A 86 4.39 32.32 1.90
N PHE A 87 3.13 32.02 1.59
CA PHE A 87 2.53 32.28 0.27
C PHE A 87 2.46 33.78 -0.07
N PHE A 88 2.16 34.63 0.90
CA PHE A 88 2.07 36.08 0.72
C PHE A 88 3.44 36.77 0.79
N ARG A 89 4.40 36.18 1.52
CA ARG A 89 5.78 36.68 1.66
C ARG A 89 6.76 36.13 0.62
N PHE A 90 6.29 35.40 -0.40
CA PHE A 90 7.14 34.76 -1.41
C PHE A 90 8.25 33.86 -0.84
N MET A 91 8.01 33.21 0.30
CA MET A 91 8.98 32.30 0.95
C MET A 91 8.87 30.89 0.36
N TRP A 92 9.08 30.77 -0.95
CA TRP A 92 8.97 29.51 -1.70
C TRP A 92 9.88 28.40 -1.15
N TRP A 93 11.02 28.77 -0.57
CA TRP A 93 11.97 27.87 0.09
C TRP A 93 11.40 27.10 1.29
N TRP A 94 10.30 27.53 1.90
CA TRP A 94 9.62 26.78 2.97
C TRP A 94 8.56 25.79 2.45
N ILE A 95 8.09 25.97 1.20
CA ILE A 95 6.97 25.20 0.63
C ILE A 95 7.48 24.12 -0.32
N ILE A 96 8.45 24.46 -1.17
CA ILE A 96 8.96 23.55 -2.20
C ILE A 96 9.64 22.31 -1.61
N PRO A 97 10.54 22.41 -0.62
CA PRO A 97 11.22 21.23 -0.08
C PRO A 97 10.30 20.16 0.53
N PRO A 98 9.34 20.48 1.43
CA PRO A 98 8.45 19.46 1.98
C PRO A 98 7.49 18.90 0.92
N GLY A 99 7.07 19.72 -0.05
CA GLY A 99 6.27 19.23 -1.19
C GLY A 99 7.03 18.21 -2.03
N LEU A 100 8.27 18.52 -2.41
CA LEU A 100 9.14 17.61 -3.16
C LEU A 100 9.49 16.34 -2.36
N ALA A 101 9.70 16.45 -1.06
CA ALA A 101 9.97 15.29 -0.22
C ALA A 101 8.81 14.30 -0.21
N ILE A 102 7.57 14.79 -0.05
CA ILE A 102 6.36 13.94 -0.08
C ILE A 102 6.17 13.31 -1.46
N THR A 103 6.36 14.07 -2.55
CA THR A 103 6.19 13.53 -3.91
C THR A 103 7.24 12.49 -4.23
N PHE A 104 8.51 12.72 -3.92
CA PHE A 104 9.57 11.73 -4.10
C PHE A 104 9.35 10.47 -3.25
N LEU A 105 8.93 10.63 -1.99
CA LEU A 105 8.62 9.49 -1.13
C LEU A 105 7.47 8.66 -1.72
N ALA A 106 6.37 9.31 -2.10
CA ALA A 106 5.22 8.64 -2.69
C ALA A 106 5.61 7.93 -4.00
N LEU A 107 6.37 8.59 -4.87
CA LEU A 107 6.88 8.01 -6.12
C LEU A 107 7.78 6.79 -5.86
N ALA A 108 8.69 6.86 -4.88
CA ALA A 108 9.55 5.74 -4.54
C ALA A 108 8.72 4.52 -4.10
N PHE A 109 7.70 4.71 -3.27
CA PHE A 109 6.81 3.62 -2.86
C PHE A 109 5.94 3.08 -4.01
N VAL A 110 5.47 3.95 -4.91
CA VAL A 110 4.73 3.52 -6.12
C VAL A 110 5.62 2.65 -7.01
N LEU A 111 6.84 3.10 -7.30
CA LEU A 111 7.80 2.35 -8.12
C LEU A 111 8.20 1.04 -7.47
N LEU A 112 8.42 1.04 -6.14
CA LEU A 112 8.71 -0.18 -5.38
C LEU A 112 7.52 -1.15 -5.43
N GLY A 113 6.29 -0.66 -5.33
CA GLY A 113 5.08 -1.45 -5.51
C GLY A 113 4.97 -2.09 -6.89
N HIS A 114 5.29 -1.33 -7.94
CA HIS A 114 5.32 -1.86 -9.30
C HIS A 114 6.43 -2.90 -9.52
N ALA A 115 7.63 -2.65 -9.01
CA ALA A 115 8.74 -3.59 -9.11
C ALA A 115 8.45 -4.89 -8.35
N LEU A 116 7.86 -4.80 -7.16
CA LEU A 116 7.43 -5.98 -6.40
C LEU A 116 6.32 -6.75 -7.11
N ASP A 117 5.34 -6.05 -7.69
CA ASP A 117 4.28 -6.69 -8.48
C ASP A 117 4.89 -7.44 -9.67
N GLU A 118 5.87 -6.86 -10.37
CA GLU A 118 6.55 -7.50 -11.49
C GLU A 118 7.35 -8.75 -11.08
N ILE A 119 8.04 -8.72 -9.94
CA ILE A 119 8.81 -9.86 -9.42
C ILE A 119 7.88 -10.98 -8.91
N LEU A 120 6.78 -10.62 -8.25
CA LEU A 120 5.87 -11.57 -7.60
C LEU A 120 4.78 -12.12 -8.53
N ASN A 121 4.50 -11.47 -9.67
CA ASN A 121 3.62 -11.98 -10.73
C ASN A 121 4.43 -12.54 -11.93
N PRO A 122 5.03 -13.76 -11.83
CA PRO A 122 5.67 -14.41 -12.97
C PRO A 122 4.70 -14.79 -14.11
N LYS A 123 3.38 -14.68 -13.89
CA LYS A 123 2.34 -15.05 -14.88
C LYS A 123 2.13 -14.02 -16.00
N LEU A 124 2.69 -12.81 -15.91
CA LEU A 124 2.62 -11.82 -17.00
C LEU A 124 3.73 -12.01 -18.05
N ARG A 125 4.73 -12.85 -17.78
CA ARG A 125 5.89 -13.07 -18.67
C ARG A 125 5.60 -13.98 -19.87
N VAL A 126 4.40 -14.58 -19.98
CA VAL A 126 4.06 -15.60 -20.99
C VAL A 126 3.36 -15.02 -22.24
N ARG A 127 3.19 -13.69 -22.34
CA ARG A 127 2.67 -13.07 -23.57
C ARG A 127 3.50 -11.86 -24.00
N ARG A 128 4.73 -12.12 -24.43
CA ARG A 128 5.42 -11.27 -25.40
C ARG A 128 6.10 -12.14 -26.42
#